data_AF-A0A6I3SJQ7-F1
#
_entry.id   AF-A0A6I3SJQ7-F1
#
_cell.length_a   1.000
_cell.length_b   1.000
_cell.length_c   1.000
_cell.angle_alpha   90.00
_cell.angle_beta   90.00
_cell.angle_gamma   90.00
#
_symmetry.space_group_name_H-M   'P 1'
#
loop_
_entity.id
_entity.type
_entity.pdbx_description
1 polymer ?
#
loop_
_entity_poly.entity_id
_entity_poly.type
_entity_poly.pdbx_seq_one_letter_code
_entity_poly.pdbx_strand_id
1 'polypeptide(L)'
;MSHLTLVLTSAIVNLEVLSKAVRRMGFELLENDFCRYYFGKKRKDYVIRLPGKFDAAIVEMEDGTYRIEADWDGDHVAKYIGRDGEILLKYYAVELAKSEAIKRGYSVSERQEGAAIVVTARDSDGSALHIECLGSGTFRCQPEHIVGEACMKYYELEKALGDIQEHHKTSAFWGGQSSLEKLRVQGRYLCG
;
A
#
# COMPACT_ATOMS: atom_id res chain seq x y z
N MET A 1 4.52 -9.14 -20.58
CA MET A 1 4.35 -9.14 -19.12
C MET A 1 4.84 -10.47 -18.61
N SER A 2 5.66 -10.50 -17.55
CA SER A 2 6.35 -11.73 -17.10
C SER A 2 5.91 -12.22 -15.73
N HIS A 3 5.45 -11.37 -14.82
CA HIS A 3 4.91 -11.81 -13.53
C HIS A 3 3.78 -10.92 -13.00
N LEU A 4 3.16 -11.35 -11.91
CA LEU A 4 2.22 -10.61 -11.08
C LEU A 4 2.59 -10.82 -9.62
N THR A 5 2.73 -9.75 -8.86
CA THR A 5 3.06 -9.82 -7.42
C THR A 5 1.91 -9.29 -6.59
N LEU A 6 1.58 -9.98 -5.50
CA LEU A 6 0.70 -9.48 -4.45
C LEU A 6 1.55 -9.09 -3.25
N VAL A 7 1.51 -7.82 -2.86
CA VAL A 7 2.22 -7.29 -1.70
C VAL A 7 1.20 -6.80 -0.69
N LEU A 8 1.32 -7.17 0.58
CA LEU A 8 0.44 -6.66 1.62
C LEU A 8 1.17 -5.56 2.39
N THR A 9 0.56 -4.38 2.52
CA THR A 9 0.95 -3.49 3.62
C THR A 9 0.35 -4.07 4.89
N SER A 10 1.18 -4.74 5.69
CA SER A 10 0.75 -5.42 6.91
C SER A 10 0.43 -4.43 8.03
N ALA A 11 0.89 -3.17 7.92
CA ALA A 11 0.52 -2.10 8.82
C ALA A 11 0.95 -0.72 8.28
N ILE A 12 0.42 0.33 8.88
CA ILE A 12 0.96 1.68 8.70
C ILE A 12 2.32 1.71 9.42
N VAL A 13 3.40 2.02 8.68
CA VAL A 13 4.76 2.08 9.25
C VAL A 13 5.43 3.43 9.06
N ASN A 14 4.81 4.31 8.28
CA ASN A 14 5.38 5.60 7.92
C ASN A 14 4.35 6.72 8.14
N LEU A 15 4.52 7.47 9.22
CA LEU A 15 3.63 8.58 9.60
C LEU A 15 3.69 9.76 8.63
N GLU A 16 4.82 9.99 7.95
CA GLU A 16 4.92 11.06 6.95
C GLU A 16 4.03 10.74 5.73
N VAL A 17 4.07 9.49 5.27
CA VAL A 17 3.20 8.99 4.20
C VAL A 17 1.73 8.99 4.65
N LEU A 18 1.46 8.60 5.89
CA LEU A 18 0.11 8.68 6.46
C LEU A 18 -0.42 10.11 6.48
N SER A 19 0.40 11.08 6.90
CA SER A 19 0.03 12.49 6.91
C SER A 19 -0.31 13.01 5.50
N LYS A 20 0.45 12.60 4.48
CA LYS A 20 0.14 12.91 3.07
C LYS A 20 -1.21 12.30 2.64
N ALA A 21 -1.47 11.04 2.98
CA ALA A 21 -2.73 10.38 2.67
C ALA A 21 -3.93 11.04 3.36
N VAL A 22 -3.81 11.35 4.65
CA VAL A 22 -4.85 12.02 5.44
C VAL A 22 -5.15 13.41 4.86
N ARG A 23 -4.13 14.20 4.53
CA ARG A 23 -4.29 15.53 3.90
C ARG A 23 -4.94 15.43 2.53
N ARG A 24 -4.58 14.43 1.74
CA ARG A 24 -5.17 14.17 0.43
C ARG A 24 -6.66 13.88 0.52
N MET A 25 -7.12 13.26 1.61
CA MET A 25 -8.53 13.03 1.90
C MET A 25 -9.25 14.27 2.44
N GLY A 26 -8.54 15.39 2.62
CA GLY A 26 -9.09 16.64 3.17
C GLY A 26 -9.16 16.67 4.70
N PHE A 27 -8.39 15.82 5.38
CA PHE A 27 -8.36 15.72 6.83
C PHE A 27 -6.99 16.15 7.39
N GLU A 28 -6.88 16.15 8.71
CA GLU A 28 -5.66 16.54 9.42
C GLU A 28 -5.21 15.43 10.38
N LEU A 29 -3.92 15.14 10.38
CA LEU A 29 -3.27 14.27 11.37
C LEU A 29 -2.65 15.18 12.45
N LEU A 30 -3.23 15.15 13.64
CA LEU A 30 -2.85 15.95 14.79
C LEU A 30 -1.99 15.13 15.75
N GLU A 31 -0.92 15.73 16.25
CA GLU A 31 -0.03 15.11 17.23
C GLU A 31 -0.46 15.46 18.66
N ASN A 32 -0.43 14.47 19.56
CA ASN A 32 -0.74 14.60 20.99
C ASN A 32 -2.06 15.37 21.27
N ASP A 33 -3.16 14.92 20.66
CA ASP A 33 -4.47 15.55 20.78
C ASP A 33 -5.52 14.60 21.38
N PHE A 34 -6.69 15.12 21.71
CA PHE A 34 -7.85 14.36 22.17
C PHE A 34 -8.64 13.78 20.99
N CYS A 35 -8.64 12.45 20.88
CA CYS A 35 -9.52 11.72 19.97
C CYS A 35 -10.94 11.65 20.57
N ARG A 36 -11.95 12.01 19.76
CA ARG A 36 -13.37 11.98 20.13
C ARG A 36 -13.99 10.61 19.82
N TYR A 37 -14.59 9.96 20.82
CA TYR A 37 -15.31 8.67 20.73
C TYR A 37 -16.73 8.81 21.30
N TYR A 38 -17.56 7.77 21.17
CA TYR A 38 -18.89 7.76 21.79
C TYR A 38 -18.83 7.92 23.34
N PHE A 39 -17.92 7.20 24.00
CA PHE A 39 -17.76 7.24 25.46
C PHE A 39 -16.90 8.41 25.98
N GLY A 40 -16.73 9.47 25.20
CA GLY A 40 -15.98 10.67 25.59
C GLY A 40 -14.73 10.89 24.75
N LYS A 41 -13.71 11.54 25.32
CA LYS A 41 -12.46 11.85 24.62
C LYS A 41 -11.24 11.32 25.36
N LYS A 42 -10.26 10.80 24.62
CA LYS A 42 -9.00 10.28 25.17
C LYS A 42 -7.82 10.89 24.43
N ARG A 43 -6.76 11.24 25.17
CA ARG A 43 -5.51 11.73 24.59
C ARG A 43 -4.81 10.59 23.85
N LYS A 44 -4.31 10.89 22.65
CA LYS A 44 -3.63 9.95 21.75
C LYS A 44 -2.46 10.65 21.07
N ASP A 45 -1.44 9.88 20.72
CA ASP A 45 -0.23 10.41 20.10
C ASP A 45 -0.52 10.96 18.70
N TYR A 46 -1.41 10.31 17.96
CA TYR A 46 -1.82 10.75 16.63
C TYR A 46 -3.34 10.62 16.47
N VAL A 47 -3.98 11.69 16.00
CA VAL A 47 -5.44 11.78 15.82
C VAL A 47 -5.74 12.27 14.41
N ILE A 48 -6.53 11.51 13.66
CA ILE A 48 -7.11 11.95 12.40
C ILE A 48 -8.40 12.69 12.74
N ARG A 49 -8.37 14.01 12.57
CA ARG A 49 -9.51 14.88 12.82
C ARG A 49 -10.52 14.75 11.69
N LEU A 50 -11.72 14.28 12.03
CA LEU A 50 -12.80 14.09 11.06
C LEU A 50 -13.86 15.19 11.21
N PRO A 51 -14.61 15.52 10.13
CA PRO A 51 -15.68 16.54 10.19
C PRO A 51 -16.83 16.18 11.13
N GLY A 52 -16.94 14.91 11.53
CA GLY A 52 -18.01 14.40 12.40
C GLY A 52 -17.80 14.66 13.89
N LYS A 53 -18.61 13.95 14.68
CA LYS A 53 -18.53 13.97 16.15
C LYS A 53 -17.36 13.13 16.68
N PHE A 54 -16.97 12.10 15.93
CA PHE A 54 -15.93 11.15 16.31
C PHE A 54 -14.74 11.23 15.36
N ASP A 55 -13.58 10.89 15.89
CA ASP A 55 -12.29 10.87 15.21
C ASP A 55 -11.75 9.43 15.13
N ALA A 56 -10.64 9.27 14.42
CA ALA A 56 -9.85 8.04 14.45
C ALA A 56 -8.47 8.33 15.05
N ALA A 57 -7.97 7.44 15.90
CA ALA A 57 -6.62 7.51 16.43
C ALA A 57 -5.69 6.57 15.67
N ILE A 58 -4.42 6.95 15.58
CA ILE A 58 -3.35 6.12 15.06
C ILE A 58 -2.48 5.75 16.25
N VAL A 59 -2.44 4.45 16.56
CA VAL A 59 -1.85 3.93 17.79
C VAL A 59 -0.69 3.02 17.44
N GLU A 60 0.48 3.30 17.98
CA GLU A 60 1.66 2.46 17.84
C GLU A 60 1.46 1.11 18.55
N MET A 61 1.91 0.04 17.90
CA MET A 61 1.91 -1.31 18.43
C MET A 61 3.31 -1.71 18.90
N GLU A 62 3.40 -2.84 19.62
CA GLU A 62 4.66 -3.33 20.20
C GLU A 62 5.75 -3.63 19.15
N ASP A 63 5.35 -3.90 17.90
CA ASP A 63 6.24 -4.17 16.77
C ASP A 63 6.70 -2.90 16.01
N GLY A 64 6.33 -1.71 16.50
CA GLY A 64 6.66 -0.42 15.89
C GLY A 64 5.78 -0.06 14.69
N THR A 65 4.75 -0.86 14.41
CA THR A 65 3.74 -0.53 13.42
C THR A 65 2.58 0.26 14.04
N TYR A 66 1.70 0.81 13.22
CA TYR A 66 0.54 1.57 13.68
C TYR A 66 -0.77 0.91 13.24
N ARG A 67 -1.75 0.92 14.15
CA ARG A 67 -3.13 0.51 13.90
C ARG A 67 -4.09 1.69 13.99
N ILE A 68 -5.24 1.54 13.33
CA ILE A 68 -6.35 2.49 13.41
C ILE A 68 -7.25 2.08 14.58
N GLU A 69 -7.45 3.00 15.52
CA GLU A 69 -8.40 2.86 16.63
C GLU A 69 -9.52 3.87 16.46
N ALA A 70 -10.73 3.39 16.20
CA ALA A 70 -11.91 4.23 16.02
C ALA A 70 -13.16 3.57 16.60
N ASP A 71 -14.19 4.38 16.79
CA ASP A 71 -15.54 3.88 17.00
C ASP A 71 -16.17 3.57 15.63
N TRP A 72 -16.30 2.28 15.34
CA TRP A 72 -16.82 1.80 14.07
C TRP A 72 -18.34 1.68 14.05
N ASP A 73 -19.03 1.94 15.16
CA ASP A 73 -20.49 1.87 15.19
C ASP A 73 -21.14 3.11 14.54
N GLY A 74 -22.33 2.92 13.97
CA GLY A 74 -23.18 4.02 13.47
C GLY A 74 -22.62 4.83 12.29
N ASP A 75 -21.66 4.30 11.53
CA ASP A 75 -21.06 4.93 10.32
C ASP A 75 -20.49 6.34 10.54
N HIS A 76 -20.18 6.71 11.78
CA HIS A 76 -19.70 8.04 12.11
C HIS A 76 -18.28 8.31 11.59
N VAL A 77 -17.43 7.27 11.65
CA VAL A 77 -16.04 7.29 11.17
C VAL A 77 -15.92 6.63 9.79
N ALA A 78 -16.61 5.50 9.58
CA ALA A 78 -16.46 4.70 8.36
C ALA A 78 -16.85 5.46 7.08
N LYS A 79 -17.84 6.35 7.11
CA LYS A 79 -18.17 7.23 5.97
C LYS A 79 -17.03 8.14 5.49
N TYR A 80 -16.02 8.41 6.32
CA TYR A 80 -14.90 9.29 5.98
C TYR A 80 -13.66 8.51 5.56
N ILE A 81 -13.32 7.45 6.31
CA ILE A 81 -12.07 6.69 6.11
C ILE A 81 -12.28 5.25 5.64
N GLY A 82 -13.52 4.88 5.34
CA GLY A 82 -13.92 3.51 4.99
C GLY A 82 -14.12 2.63 6.22
N ARG A 83 -14.84 1.50 6.04
CA ARG A 83 -14.96 0.50 7.11
C ARG A 83 -13.57 -0.06 7.41
N ASP A 84 -13.26 -0.19 8.68
CA ASP A 84 -11.94 -0.64 9.17
C ASP A 84 -10.74 0.18 8.59
N GLY A 85 -11.01 1.39 8.08
CA GLY A 85 -10.01 2.29 7.50
C GLY A 85 -9.67 2.04 6.04
N GLU A 86 -10.46 1.26 5.30
CA GLU A 86 -10.10 0.80 3.95
C GLU A 86 -9.79 1.94 2.93
N ILE A 87 -10.50 3.06 3.02
CA ILE A 87 -10.27 4.19 2.11
C ILE A 87 -8.96 4.89 2.49
N LEU A 88 -8.71 5.06 3.79
CA LEU A 88 -7.46 5.61 4.29
C LEU A 88 -6.26 4.74 3.89
N LEU A 89 -6.37 3.42 4.07
CA LEU A 89 -5.31 2.48 3.70
C LEU A 89 -5.03 2.47 2.20
N LYS A 90 -6.07 2.64 1.36
CA LYS A 90 -5.87 2.82 -0.09
C LYS A 90 -5.07 4.07 -0.41
N TYR A 91 -5.40 5.22 0.17
CA TYR A 91 -4.64 6.45 -0.07
C TYR A 91 -3.23 6.40 0.54
N TYR A 92 -3.07 5.74 1.68
CA TYR A 92 -1.78 5.45 2.27
C TYR A 92 -0.91 4.62 1.31
N ALA A 93 -1.46 3.53 0.76
CA ALA A 93 -0.79 2.70 -0.23
C ALA A 93 -0.34 3.51 -1.45
N VAL A 94 -1.20 4.39 -1.98
CA VAL A 94 -0.86 5.26 -3.11
C VAL A 94 0.31 6.18 -2.78
N GLU A 95 0.27 6.88 -1.64
CA GLU A 95 1.36 7.79 -1.26
C GLU A 95 2.65 7.03 -0.90
N LEU A 96 2.55 5.81 -0.37
CA LEU A 96 3.70 4.93 -0.13
C LEU A 96 4.36 4.53 -1.46
N ALA A 97 3.56 4.03 -2.41
CA ALA A 97 4.05 3.62 -3.72
C ALA A 97 4.73 4.77 -4.47
N LYS A 98 4.11 5.96 -4.46
CA LYS A 98 4.70 7.17 -5.05
C LYS A 98 6.01 7.54 -4.37
N SER A 99 6.03 7.58 -3.04
CA SER A 99 7.23 7.90 -2.25
C SER A 99 8.38 6.94 -2.54
N GLU A 100 8.13 5.64 -2.47
CA GLU A 100 9.16 4.61 -2.65
C GLU A 100 9.67 4.52 -4.09
N ALA A 101 8.81 4.78 -5.08
CA ALA A 101 9.20 4.85 -6.47
C ALA A 101 10.08 6.08 -6.76
N ILE A 102 9.68 7.27 -6.29
CA ILE A 102 10.45 8.52 -6.48
C ILE A 102 11.83 8.42 -5.81
N LYS A 103 11.91 7.89 -4.58
CA LYS A 103 13.18 7.68 -3.86
C LYS A 103 14.17 6.81 -4.65
N ARG A 104 13.67 5.94 -5.51
CA ARG A 104 14.46 5.03 -6.35
C ARG A 104 14.72 5.55 -7.76
N GLY A 105 14.34 6.79 -8.05
CA GLY A 105 14.61 7.45 -9.34
C GLY A 105 13.59 7.15 -10.43
N TYR A 106 12.48 6.49 -10.13
CA TYR A 106 11.41 6.28 -11.10
C TYR A 106 10.56 7.54 -11.26
N SER A 107 10.14 7.80 -12.50
CA SER A 107 9.05 8.74 -12.77
C SER A 107 7.72 8.12 -12.36
N VAL A 108 6.80 8.91 -11.83
CA VAL A 108 5.53 8.39 -11.29
C VAL A 108 4.34 9.09 -11.93
N SER A 109 3.35 8.29 -12.31
CA SER A 109 2.02 8.76 -12.71
C SER A 109 0.93 7.98 -11.98
N GLU A 110 -0.26 8.54 -11.89
CA GLU A 110 -1.39 7.95 -11.18
C GLU A 110 -2.65 7.96 -12.05
N ARG A 111 -3.42 6.88 -12.00
CA ARG A 111 -4.69 6.74 -12.71
C ARG A 111 -5.75 6.07 -11.82
N GLN A 112 -6.97 6.56 -11.87
CA GLN A 112 -8.13 5.87 -11.29
C GLN A 112 -8.58 4.74 -12.23
N GLU A 113 -8.67 3.51 -11.73
CA GLU A 113 -9.19 2.35 -12.46
C GLU A 113 -10.26 1.62 -11.64
N GLY A 114 -11.53 1.89 -11.95
CA GLY A 114 -12.65 1.39 -11.15
C GLY A 114 -12.53 1.82 -9.69
N ALA A 115 -12.49 0.85 -8.77
CA ALA A 115 -12.36 1.10 -7.33
C ALA A 115 -10.90 1.28 -6.86
N ALA A 116 -9.92 0.89 -7.69
CA ALA A 116 -8.49 0.94 -7.39
C ALA A 116 -7.83 2.22 -7.91
N ILE A 117 -6.70 2.58 -7.32
CA ILE A 117 -5.82 3.62 -7.83
C ILE A 117 -4.54 2.94 -8.29
N VAL A 118 -4.16 3.14 -9.55
CA VAL A 118 -2.96 2.55 -10.13
C VAL A 118 -1.86 3.59 -10.16
N VAL A 119 -0.77 3.31 -9.44
CA VAL A 119 0.47 4.09 -9.49
C VAL A 119 1.40 3.42 -10.50
N THR A 120 1.82 4.14 -11.52
CA THR A 120 2.79 3.63 -12.50
C THR A 120 4.16 4.23 -12.23
N ALA A 121 5.11 3.39 -11.84
CA ALA A 121 6.52 3.73 -11.69
C ALA A 121 7.26 3.39 -12.99
N ARG A 122 7.71 4.40 -13.74
CA ARG A 122 8.34 4.26 -15.05
C ARG A 122 9.82 4.65 -15.01
N ASP A 123 10.65 3.81 -15.59
CA ASP A 123 12.08 4.06 -15.76
C ASP A 123 12.38 4.73 -17.11
N SER A 124 13.58 5.27 -17.24
CA SER A 124 14.15 5.97 -18.39
C SER A 124 14.17 5.15 -19.68
N ASP A 125 14.27 3.82 -19.60
CA ASP A 125 14.19 2.90 -20.74
C ASP A 125 12.76 2.65 -21.22
N GLY A 126 11.77 3.27 -20.58
CA GLY A 126 10.36 3.14 -20.89
C GLY A 126 9.67 1.97 -20.21
N SER A 127 10.40 1.09 -19.49
CA SER A 127 9.80 0.03 -18.71
C SER A 127 9.01 0.60 -17.53
N ALA A 128 7.94 -0.08 -17.11
CA ALA A 128 7.14 0.39 -15.98
C ALA A 128 6.71 -0.75 -15.05
N LEU A 129 6.41 -0.40 -13.80
CA LEU A 129 5.65 -1.20 -12.86
C LEU A 129 4.31 -0.51 -12.60
N HIS A 130 3.21 -1.20 -12.90
CA HIS A 130 1.88 -0.79 -12.48
C HIS A 130 1.60 -1.35 -11.09
N ILE A 131 1.26 -0.48 -10.16
CA ILE A 131 1.02 -0.79 -8.75
C ILE A 131 -0.44 -0.44 -8.46
N GLU A 132 -1.32 -1.43 -8.51
CA GLU A 132 -2.73 -1.27 -8.12
C GLU A 132 -2.82 -1.21 -6.59
N CYS A 133 -3.28 -0.08 -6.05
CA CYS A 133 -3.48 0.13 -4.61
C CYS A 133 -4.94 -0.16 -4.24
N LEU A 134 -5.15 -1.12 -3.33
CA LEU A 134 -6.46 -1.65 -2.94
C LEU A 134 -6.89 -1.19 -1.53
N GLY A 135 -8.17 -1.38 -1.20
CA GLY A 135 -8.81 -0.93 0.06
C GLY A 135 -8.20 -1.50 1.34
N SER A 136 -7.53 -2.64 1.31
CA SER A 136 -6.83 -3.20 2.48
C SER A 136 -5.41 -2.68 2.67
N GLY A 137 -4.97 -1.72 1.84
CA GLY A 137 -3.56 -1.36 1.73
C GLY A 137 -2.71 -2.44 1.03
N THR A 138 -3.36 -3.42 0.39
CA THR A 138 -2.71 -4.42 -0.45
C THR A 138 -2.38 -3.81 -1.82
N PHE A 139 -1.26 -4.24 -2.39
CA PHE A 139 -0.80 -3.90 -3.71
C PHE A 139 -0.87 -5.10 -4.64
N ARG A 140 -1.25 -4.86 -5.88
CA ARG A 140 -0.97 -5.78 -6.98
C ARG A 140 0.00 -5.10 -7.94
N CYS A 141 1.17 -5.70 -8.14
CA CYS A 141 2.24 -5.16 -8.95
C CYS A 141 2.37 -5.94 -10.25
N GLN A 142 2.47 -5.22 -11.37
CA GLN A 142 2.56 -5.81 -12.69
C GLN A 142 3.57 -5.05 -13.57
N PRO A 143 4.63 -5.71 -14.07
CA PRO A 143 5.61 -5.08 -14.95
C PRO A 143 5.11 -4.97 -16.40
N GLU A 144 5.44 -3.84 -17.02
CA GLU A 144 5.21 -3.51 -18.42
C GLU A 144 6.55 -3.49 -19.17
N HIS A 145 6.56 -4.04 -20.39
CA HIS A 145 7.76 -4.09 -21.26
C HIS A 145 8.98 -4.84 -20.70
N ILE A 146 8.84 -5.61 -19.62
CA ILE A 146 9.91 -6.45 -19.06
C ILE A 146 9.55 -7.94 -19.09
N VAL A 147 10.53 -8.77 -19.47
CA VAL A 147 10.40 -10.24 -19.57
C VAL A 147 11.59 -10.98 -18.95
N GLY A 148 11.40 -12.26 -18.64
CA GLY A 148 12.45 -13.13 -18.07
C GLY A 148 13.04 -12.60 -16.76
N GLU A 149 14.32 -12.84 -16.52
CA GLU A 149 15.03 -12.44 -15.30
C GLU A 149 15.00 -10.93 -15.02
N ALA A 150 14.94 -10.11 -16.08
CA ALA A 150 14.86 -8.67 -15.96
C ALA A 150 13.58 -8.22 -15.25
N CYS A 151 12.55 -9.06 -15.15
CA CYS A 151 11.31 -8.72 -14.45
C CYS A 151 11.54 -8.39 -12.98
N MET A 152 12.62 -8.91 -12.38
CA MET A 152 13.01 -8.59 -11.00
C MET A 152 13.60 -7.19 -10.83
N LYS A 153 13.68 -6.37 -11.89
CA LYS A 153 14.15 -4.98 -11.86
C LYS A 153 13.46 -4.16 -10.76
N TYR A 154 12.18 -4.39 -10.53
CA TYR A 154 11.40 -3.66 -9.53
C TYR A 154 11.34 -4.32 -8.14
N TYR A 155 12.08 -5.41 -7.92
CA TYR A 155 11.99 -6.17 -6.68
C TYR A 155 12.24 -5.34 -5.42
N GLU A 156 13.23 -4.45 -5.45
CA GLU A 156 13.51 -3.55 -4.31
C GLU A 156 12.44 -2.46 -4.11
N LEU A 157 11.67 -2.14 -5.15
CA LEU A 157 10.48 -1.30 -5.02
C LEU A 157 9.34 -2.12 -4.40
N GLU A 158 9.03 -3.30 -4.94
CA GLU A 158 7.97 -4.19 -4.43
C GLU A 158 8.18 -4.53 -2.94
N LYS A 159 9.40 -4.88 -2.56
CA LYS A 159 9.78 -5.19 -1.17
C LYS A 159 9.60 -3.99 -0.23
N ALA A 160 9.77 -2.76 -0.73
CA ALA A 160 9.59 -1.57 0.08
C ALA A 160 8.13 -1.16 0.26
N LEU A 161 7.22 -1.72 -0.54
CA LEU A 161 5.77 -1.54 -0.34
C LEU A 161 5.24 -2.39 0.83
N GLY A 162 5.91 -3.49 1.16
CA GLY A 162 5.55 -4.36 2.27
C GLY A 162 5.95 -5.82 2.04
N ASP A 163 5.25 -6.72 2.73
CA ASP A 163 5.52 -8.15 2.66
C ASP A 163 4.98 -8.73 1.35
N ILE A 164 5.88 -9.28 0.53
CA ILE A 164 5.51 -10.00 -0.70
C ILE A 164 4.82 -11.31 -0.31
N GLN A 165 3.52 -11.42 -0.59
CA GLN A 165 2.70 -12.59 -0.25
C GLN A 165 2.73 -13.63 -1.36
N GLU A 166 2.54 -13.18 -2.60
CA GLU A 166 2.48 -14.06 -3.76
C GLU A 166 3.23 -13.46 -4.93
N HIS A 167 3.89 -14.33 -5.70
CA HIS A 167 4.56 -13.95 -6.94
C HIS A 167 4.25 -15.01 -8.00
N HIS A 168 3.52 -14.63 -9.04
CA HIS A 168 3.04 -15.51 -10.11
C HIS A 168 3.80 -15.21 -11.39
N LYS A 169 4.60 -16.15 -11.86
CA LYS A 169 5.26 -16.06 -13.17
C LYS A 169 4.28 -16.45 -14.27
N THR A 170 4.23 -15.65 -15.34
CA THR A 170 3.44 -15.94 -16.54
C THR A 170 4.24 -16.79 -17.53
N SER A 171 3.58 -17.39 -18.53
CA SER A 171 4.27 -18.16 -19.59
C SER A 171 5.35 -17.35 -20.33
N ALA A 172 5.18 -16.04 -20.47
CA ALA A 172 6.17 -15.15 -21.08
C ALA A 172 7.45 -14.98 -20.25
N PHE A 173 7.43 -15.29 -18.94
CA PHE A 173 8.65 -15.39 -18.15
C PHE A 173 9.54 -16.54 -18.66
N TRP A 174 8.93 -17.66 -19.05
CA TRP A 174 9.59 -18.88 -19.51
C TRP A 174 9.82 -18.91 -21.04
N GLY A 175 9.78 -17.76 -21.71
CA GLY A 175 9.91 -17.71 -23.17
C GLY A 175 8.76 -18.37 -23.92
N GLY A 176 7.58 -18.51 -23.30
CA GLY A 176 6.37 -19.07 -23.91
C GLY A 176 6.16 -20.58 -23.72
N GLN A 177 7.06 -21.28 -23.01
CA GLN A 177 6.88 -22.70 -22.67
C GLN A 177 6.26 -22.86 -21.27
N SER A 178 5.07 -23.46 -21.19
CA SER A 178 4.21 -23.50 -20.00
C SER A 178 4.47 -24.68 -19.04
N SER A 179 5.63 -25.35 -19.10
CA SER A 179 5.80 -26.69 -18.49
C SER A 179 6.80 -26.78 -17.33
N LEU A 180 7.16 -25.69 -16.65
CA LEU A 180 8.09 -25.75 -15.50
C LEU A 180 7.43 -25.16 -14.24
N GLU A 181 6.94 -26.06 -13.38
CA GLU A 181 6.43 -25.74 -12.05
C GLU A 181 7.56 -25.79 -11.01
N LYS A 182 7.70 -24.68 -10.27
CA LYS A 182 8.26 -24.48 -8.90
C LYS A 182 9.51 -25.28 -8.50
N LEU A 183 10.63 -24.58 -8.28
CA LEU A 183 11.85 -25.15 -7.69
C LEU A 183 12.13 -24.61 -6.27
N ARG A 184 12.29 -25.51 -5.29
CA ARG A 184 12.59 -25.19 -3.89
C ARG A 184 14.08 -25.42 -3.61
N VAL A 185 14.82 -24.36 -3.21
CA VAL A 185 16.23 -24.47 -2.79
C VAL A 185 16.43 -23.76 -1.45
N GLN A 186 16.99 -24.47 -0.47
CA GLN A 186 17.47 -23.95 0.83
C GLN A 186 16.47 -23.08 1.63
N GLY A 187 15.19 -23.45 1.65
CA GLY A 187 14.21 -22.85 2.57
C GLY A 187 13.82 -21.40 2.27
N ARG A 188 14.19 -20.86 1.10
CA ARG A 188 13.71 -19.56 0.60
C ARG A 188 12.98 -19.77 -0.72
N TYR A 189 11.85 -19.11 -0.91
CA TYR A 189 11.22 -19.00 -2.23
C TYR A 189 12.00 -17.93 -3.01
N LEU A 190 12.98 -18.36 -3.79
CA LEU A 190 13.55 -17.55 -4.84
C LEU A 190 12.88 -17.92 -6.15
N CYS A 191 12.85 -16.96 -7.07
CA CYS A 191 12.28 -17.09 -8.40
C CYS A 191 12.79 -18.33 -9.16
N GLY A 192 12.12 -19.46 -8.98
CA GLY A 192 12.20 -20.68 -9.79
C GLY A 192 10.78 -21.12 -10.10
#